data_AF-A0A269XY28-F1
#
_entry.id   AF-A0A269XY28-F1
#
_cell.length_a   1.000
_cell.length_b   1.000
_cell.length_c   1.000
_cell.angle_alpha   90.00
_cell.angle_beta   90.00
_cell.angle_gamma   90.00
#
_symmetry.space_group_name_H-M   'P 1'
#
loop_
_entity.id
_entity.type
_entity.pdbx_description
1 polymer ?
#
loop_
_entity_poly.entity_id
_entity_poly.type
_entity_poly.pdbx_seq_one_letter_code
_entity_poly.pdbx_strand_id
1 'polypeptide(L)'
;MTVVARTGLAALLLGCATALSLPSAHAMTVKECHEKFKEAKTANTLKGQSFKEFKASSCDVATTPASAAPKAATPATPASAEAPKPAKSVAATEVAPSNATLPSAVAPQYAKLSAGKARMQTCLDQYNANKASNANGGLKWIEKGGGYYSVCNKRLKGE
;
A
#
# COMPACT_ATOMS: atom_id res chain seq x y z
N MET A 1 -39.37 41.32 16.01
CA MET A 1 -40.54 40.45 15.82
C MET A 1 -40.04 39.03 15.58
N THR A 2 -40.03 38.13 16.58
CA THR A 2 -41.07 37.09 16.87
C THR A 2 -41.24 36.13 15.66
N VAL A 3 -41.09 34.80 15.75
CA VAL A 3 -41.70 33.90 16.73
C VAL A 3 -40.88 32.59 16.87
N VAL A 4 -40.67 32.19 18.13
CA VAL A 4 -40.31 30.83 18.58
C VAL A 4 -41.58 29.99 18.64
N ALA A 5 -41.55 28.74 18.16
CA ALA A 5 -42.59 27.77 18.49
C ALA A 5 -41.95 26.43 18.87
N ARG A 6 -41.86 26.21 20.19
CA ARG A 6 -41.68 24.90 20.82
C ARG A 6 -43.08 24.34 21.05
N THR A 7 -43.41 23.23 20.42
CA THR A 7 -44.56 22.38 20.79
C THR A 7 -44.02 20.98 21.05
N GLY A 8 -44.27 20.51 22.27
CA GLY A 8 -44.02 19.12 22.67
C GLY A 8 -45.29 18.29 22.70
N LEU A 9 -45.08 17.00 23.00
CA LEU A 9 -45.95 16.03 23.69
C LEU A 9 -46.41 14.79 22.88
N ALA A 10 -45.72 13.69 23.18
CA ALA A 10 -46.15 12.31 23.49
C ALA A 10 -47.17 11.51 22.65
N ALA A 11 -46.66 10.33 22.23
CA ALA A 11 -47.22 8.95 22.33
C ALA A 11 -48.52 8.54 21.60
N LEU A 12 -48.41 7.55 20.69
CA LEU A 12 -48.91 6.17 20.90
C LEU A 12 -48.60 5.22 19.73
N LEU A 13 -48.38 3.97 20.10
CA LEU A 13 -47.97 2.76 19.37
C LEU A 13 -48.91 2.34 18.22
N LEU A 14 -48.40 1.76 17.12
CA LEU A 14 -48.60 0.34 16.72
C LEU A 14 -48.05 0.04 15.30
N GLY A 15 -47.10 -0.89 15.24
CA GLY A 15 -46.93 -1.92 14.19
C GLY A 15 -46.94 -1.54 12.71
N CYS A 16 -45.76 -1.60 12.08
CA CYS A 16 -45.58 -2.49 10.93
C CYS A 16 -44.09 -2.84 10.81
N ALA A 17 -43.81 -4.13 10.78
CA ALA A 17 -42.49 -4.69 10.60
C ALA A 17 -41.89 -4.23 9.27
N THR A 18 -41.05 -3.19 9.28
CA THR A 18 -40.06 -3.01 8.24
C THR A 18 -38.88 -3.89 8.62
N ALA A 19 -38.74 -4.97 7.86
CA ALA A 19 -37.64 -5.90 7.94
C ALA A 19 -36.33 -5.12 8.14
N LEU A 20 -35.66 -5.44 9.23
CA LEU A 20 -34.28 -5.07 9.47
C LEU A 20 -33.45 -5.77 8.38
N SER A 21 -33.33 -5.15 7.22
CA SER A 21 -32.25 -5.45 6.29
C SER A 21 -30.97 -4.92 6.92
N LEU A 22 -30.46 -5.65 7.93
CA LEU A 22 -29.01 -5.69 8.11
C LEU A 22 -28.48 -6.28 6.80
N PRO A 23 -27.68 -5.56 5.99
CA PRO A 23 -26.80 -6.27 5.10
C PRO A 23 -25.93 -7.13 6.00
N SER A 24 -26.15 -8.44 5.90
CA SER A 24 -25.40 -9.45 6.62
C SER A 24 -23.93 -9.08 6.64
N ALA A 25 -23.35 -9.06 7.85
CA ALA A 25 -21.93 -8.93 8.10
C ALA A 25 -21.19 -10.17 7.57
N HIS A 26 -21.21 -10.34 6.25
CA HIS A 26 -20.29 -11.22 5.55
C HIS A 26 -18.96 -10.48 5.52
N ALA A 27 -17.89 -11.16 5.92
CA ALA A 27 -16.53 -10.71 5.64
C ALA A 27 -16.46 -10.24 4.18
N MET A 28 -16.07 -8.99 3.97
CA MET A 28 -15.88 -8.41 2.63
C MET A 28 -15.07 -9.39 1.79
N THR A 29 -15.54 -9.72 0.59
CA THR A 29 -14.77 -10.62 -0.28
C THR A 29 -13.43 -9.97 -0.60
N VAL A 30 -12.39 -10.78 -0.85
CA VAL A 30 -11.05 -10.26 -1.17
C VAL A 30 -11.09 -9.31 -2.39
N LYS A 31 -12.04 -9.50 -3.30
CA LYS A 31 -12.28 -8.59 -4.43
C LYS A 31 -12.78 -7.23 -3.95
N GLU A 32 -13.82 -7.19 -3.11
CA GLU A 32 -14.35 -5.94 -2.55
C GLU A 32 -13.34 -5.23 -1.67
N CYS A 33 -12.54 -5.97 -0.91
CA CYS A 33 -11.42 -5.44 -0.14
C CYS A 33 -10.39 -4.71 -1.01
N HIS A 34 -10.05 -5.28 -2.17
CA HIS A 34 -9.14 -4.63 -3.11
C HIS A 34 -9.74 -3.36 -3.71
N GLU A 35 -11.05 -3.33 -4.00
CA GLU A 35 -11.70 -2.13 -4.52
C GLU A 35 -11.76 -1.02 -3.46
N LYS A 36 -12.07 -1.36 -2.21
CA LYS A 36 -12.00 -0.42 -1.09
C LYS A 36 -10.59 0.11 -0.82
N PHE A 37 -9.56 -0.73 -0.96
CA PHE A 37 -8.18 -0.28 -0.88
C PHE A 37 -7.82 0.68 -2.02
N LYS A 38 -8.29 0.41 -3.25
CA LYS A 38 -8.08 1.31 -4.40
C LYS A 38 -8.76 2.66 -4.17
N GLU A 39 -10.00 2.67 -3.69
CA GLU A 39 -10.72 3.89 -3.33
C GLU A 39 -9.95 4.68 -2.26
N ALA A 40 -9.54 4.01 -1.17
CA ALA A 40 -8.76 4.63 -0.10
C ALA A 40 -7.38 5.14 -0.59
N LYS A 41 -6.77 4.44 -1.55
CA LYS A 41 -5.52 4.85 -2.19
C LYS A 41 -5.69 6.11 -3.03
N THR A 42 -6.76 6.18 -3.81
CA THR A 42 -7.10 7.34 -4.64
C THR A 42 -7.50 8.55 -3.78
N ALA A 43 -8.27 8.31 -2.73
CA ALA A 43 -8.66 9.32 -1.73
C ALA A 43 -7.51 9.72 -0.79
N ASN A 44 -6.33 9.10 -0.92
CA ASN A 44 -5.17 9.31 -0.05
C ASN A 44 -5.44 9.03 1.44
N THR A 45 -6.47 8.24 1.76
CA THR A 45 -6.88 7.95 3.13
C THR A 45 -6.15 6.75 3.75
N LEU A 46 -5.33 6.05 2.98
CA LEU A 46 -4.54 4.91 3.46
C LEU A 46 -3.46 5.26 4.48
N LYS A 47 -3.12 6.56 4.68
CA LYS A 47 -2.09 7.00 5.63
C LYS A 47 -0.75 6.23 5.54
N GLY A 48 -0.42 5.72 4.35
CA GLY A 48 0.78 4.91 4.10
C GLY A 48 0.64 3.41 4.37
N GLN A 49 -0.52 2.93 4.83
CA GLN A 49 -0.77 1.50 5.06
C GLN A 49 -0.66 0.69 3.76
N SER A 50 0.03 -0.44 3.86
CA SER A 50 0.09 -1.43 2.79
C SER A 50 -1.24 -2.18 2.66
N PHE A 51 -1.48 -2.80 1.50
CA PHE A 51 -2.69 -3.62 1.31
C PHE A 51 -2.82 -4.74 2.35
N LYS A 52 -1.68 -5.28 2.82
CA LYS A 52 -1.65 -6.29 3.89
C LYS A 52 -2.22 -5.75 5.19
N GLU A 53 -1.83 -4.55 5.59
CA GLU A 53 -2.31 -3.89 6.80
C GLU A 53 -3.78 -3.47 6.65
N PHE A 54 -4.15 -2.87 5.52
CA PHE A 54 -5.54 -2.51 5.24
C PHE A 54 -6.47 -3.71 5.22
N LYS A 55 -6.04 -4.83 4.61
CA LYS A 55 -6.81 -6.07 4.60
C LYS A 55 -7.02 -6.60 6.02
N ALA A 56 -5.95 -6.66 6.81
CA ALA A 56 -6.01 -7.14 8.19
C ALA A 56 -6.88 -6.26 9.09
N SER A 57 -6.92 -4.95 8.88
CA SER A 57 -7.67 -4.01 9.73
C SER A 57 -9.07 -3.66 9.23
N SER A 58 -9.35 -3.78 7.93
CA SER A 58 -10.59 -3.27 7.32
C SER A 58 -11.35 -4.29 6.47
N CYS A 59 -10.74 -5.43 6.16
CA CYS A 59 -11.37 -6.48 5.36
C CYS A 59 -11.54 -7.80 6.10
N ASP A 60 -10.86 -7.98 7.24
CA ASP A 60 -11.01 -9.13 8.13
C ASP A 60 -12.09 -8.83 9.18
N VAL A 61 -13.36 -8.79 8.74
CA VAL A 61 -14.53 -8.82 9.64
C VAL A 61 -15.27 -10.13 9.39
N ALA A 62 -14.68 -11.22 9.90
CA ALA A 62 -15.38 -12.33 10.55
C ALA A 62 -14.35 -13.41 10.92
N THR A 63 -13.82 -13.35 12.14
CA THR A 63 -13.47 -14.57 12.88
C THR A 63 -13.62 -14.27 14.37
N THR A 64 -14.77 -14.62 14.92
CA THR A 64 -14.85 -15.11 16.30
C THR A 64 -14.98 -16.64 16.21
N PRO A 65 -14.14 -17.42 16.91
CA PRO A 65 -14.13 -18.88 16.79
C PRO A 65 -15.24 -19.51 17.65
N ALA A 66 -16.02 -20.42 17.07
CA ALA A 66 -16.78 -21.40 17.84
C ALA A 66 -15.93 -22.68 17.96
N SER A 67 -15.54 -22.97 19.21
CA SER A 67 -14.59 -24.00 19.64
C SER A 67 -15.26 -25.36 19.89
N ALA A 68 -14.58 -26.45 19.50
CA ALA A 68 -14.26 -27.65 20.31
C ALA A 68 -13.70 -28.77 19.39
N ALA A 69 -12.64 -29.56 19.62
CA ALA A 69 -11.43 -29.66 20.48
C ALA A 69 -10.74 -31.02 20.08
N PRO A 70 -9.64 -31.52 20.68
CA PRO A 70 -8.28 -30.98 20.88
C PRO A 70 -7.17 -31.91 20.29
N LYS A 71 -5.95 -31.40 20.07
CA LYS A 71 -4.71 -32.13 20.43
C LYS A 71 -3.47 -31.22 20.52
N ALA A 72 -3.18 -30.90 21.77
CA ALA A 72 -1.92 -30.69 22.48
C ALA A 72 -0.61 -30.31 21.76
N ALA A 73 0.04 -29.33 22.41
CA ALA A 73 1.47 -29.15 22.69
C ALA A 73 2.33 -28.33 21.71
N THR A 74 2.43 -27.03 22.00
CA THR A 74 3.69 -26.25 22.06
C THR A 74 4.69 -26.86 23.08
N PRO A 75 5.98 -26.46 23.16
CA PRO A 75 6.66 -25.32 22.52
C PRO A 75 8.05 -25.61 21.89
N ALA A 76 8.50 -24.77 20.95
CA ALA A 76 9.91 -24.36 20.87
C ALA A 76 10.10 -23.19 19.89
N THR A 77 10.56 -22.06 20.43
CA THR A 77 11.35 -21.02 19.75
C THR A 77 12.57 -21.66 19.06
N PRO A 78 13.05 -21.08 17.94
CA PRO A 78 14.32 -20.39 18.09
C PRO A 78 14.30 -18.99 17.47
N ALA A 79 14.81 -18.04 18.24
CA ALA A 79 15.33 -16.78 17.73
C ALA A 79 16.67 -17.06 17.03
N SER A 80 16.81 -16.45 15.86
CA SER A 80 18.03 -15.94 15.22
C SER A 80 19.30 -16.81 15.16
N ALA A 81 19.68 -17.20 13.95
CA ALA A 81 21.08 -17.19 13.51
C ALA A 81 21.16 -17.08 11.98
N GLU A 82 21.89 -16.07 11.54
CA GLU A 82 22.27 -15.70 10.19
C GLU A 82 23.27 -16.71 9.58
N ALA A 83 23.05 -17.13 8.32
CA ALA A 83 24.09 -17.46 7.33
C ALA A 83 23.48 -17.72 5.93
N PRO A 84 24.19 -17.44 4.82
CA PRO A 84 23.58 -17.07 3.53
C PRO A 84 23.58 -18.15 2.43
N LYS A 85 22.74 -17.90 1.40
CA LYS A 85 22.83 -18.34 -0.03
C LYS A 85 22.49 -19.82 -0.37
N PRO A 86 22.00 -20.12 -1.61
CA PRO A 86 22.44 -19.53 -2.87
C PRO A 86 21.39 -18.67 -3.58
N ALA A 87 21.84 -17.48 -3.97
CA ALA A 87 21.24 -16.69 -5.01
C ALA A 87 21.22 -17.56 -6.27
N LYS A 88 20.05 -17.71 -6.89
CA LYS A 88 20.00 -17.89 -8.33
C LYS A 88 20.59 -16.63 -8.94
N SER A 89 21.89 -16.67 -9.15
CA SER A 89 22.59 -15.92 -10.18
C SER A 89 21.95 -16.31 -11.50
N VAL A 90 20.83 -15.66 -11.85
CA VAL A 90 20.70 -15.25 -13.24
C VAL A 90 21.82 -14.24 -13.41
N ALA A 91 22.77 -14.62 -14.25
CA ALA A 91 23.97 -13.88 -14.56
C ALA A 91 23.72 -12.38 -14.38
N ALA A 92 24.46 -11.78 -13.45
CA ALA A 92 24.70 -10.36 -13.53
C ALA A 92 25.34 -10.13 -14.91
N THR A 93 24.51 -9.84 -15.91
CA THR A 93 24.89 -8.83 -16.87
C THR A 93 25.10 -7.62 -15.99
N GLU A 94 26.36 -7.40 -15.64
CA GLU A 94 26.86 -6.13 -15.16
C GLU A 94 26.18 -5.10 -16.04
N VAL A 95 25.21 -4.39 -15.47
CA VAL A 95 24.65 -3.23 -16.14
C VAL A 95 25.86 -2.32 -16.16
N ALA A 96 26.51 -2.22 -17.32
CA ALA A 96 27.60 -1.29 -17.55
C ALA A 96 27.22 0.01 -16.84
N PRO A 97 28.13 0.64 -16.08
CA PRO A 97 27.81 1.81 -15.27
C PRO A 97 26.99 2.74 -16.16
N SER A 98 25.72 2.90 -15.83
CA SER A 98 24.84 3.68 -16.67
C SER A 98 25.42 5.07 -16.65
N ASN A 99 25.85 5.59 -17.80
CA ASN A 99 26.29 6.99 -17.94
C ASN A 99 25.13 7.98 -17.71
N ALA A 100 24.00 7.50 -17.19
CA ALA A 100 22.86 8.28 -16.80
C ALA A 100 23.15 8.99 -15.48
N THR A 101 22.89 10.28 -15.41
CA THR A 101 22.93 11.04 -14.16
C THR A 101 21.76 10.59 -13.28
N LEU A 102 22.06 10.00 -12.13
CA LEU A 102 21.08 9.48 -11.18
C LEU A 102 21.11 10.33 -9.90
N PRO A 103 19.97 10.53 -9.23
CA PRO A 103 19.96 11.13 -7.91
C PRO A 103 20.68 10.21 -6.91
N SER A 104 21.36 10.79 -5.91
CA SER A 104 21.97 10.04 -4.80
C SER A 104 20.94 9.70 -3.73
N ALA A 105 20.07 10.64 -3.38
CA ALA A 105 19.04 10.47 -2.36
C ALA A 105 17.64 10.75 -2.89
N VAL A 106 16.63 10.25 -2.17
CA VAL A 106 15.22 10.65 -2.37
C VAL A 106 15.09 12.14 -2.09
N ALA A 107 14.47 12.89 -2.99
CA ALA A 107 14.35 14.33 -2.84
C ALA A 107 13.50 14.68 -1.59
N PRO A 108 13.94 15.65 -0.77
CA PRO A 108 13.28 15.97 0.51
C PRO A 108 11.83 16.45 0.33
N GLN A 109 11.51 17.04 -0.82
CA GLN A 109 10.14 17.41 -1.20
C GLN A 109 9.17 16.22 -1.21
N TYR A 110 9.67 14.99 -1.38
CA TYR A 110 8.90 13.76 -1.38
C TYR A 110 8.97 12.97 -0.07
N ALA A 111 9.59 13.51 0.97
CA ALA A 111 9.77 12.83 2.26
C ALA A 111 8.45 12.43 2.94
N LYS A 112 7.35 13.11 2.61
CA LYS A 112 6.00 12.81 3.13
C LYS A 112 5.28 11.70 2.36
N LEU A 113 5.83 11.24 1.24
CA LEU A 113 5.27 10.15 0.44
C LEU A 113 5.82 8.80 0.94
N SER A 114 5.11 7.72 0.65
CA SER A 114 5.65 6.38 0.91
C SER A 114 6.96 6.17 0.14
N ALA A 115 7.89 5.40 0.70
CA ALA A 115 9.25 5.25 0.17
C ALA A 115 9.29 4.88 -1.33
N GLY A 116 8.37 4.01 -1.78
CA GLY A 116 8.28 3.66 -3.21
C GLY A 116 7.84 4.81 -4.10
N LYS A 117 6.89 5.63 -3.65
CA LYS A 117 6.40 6.79 -4.39
C LYS A 117 7.41 7.94 -4.39
N ALA A 118 8.10 8.13 -3.27
CA ALA A 118 9.14 9.13 -3.14
C ALA A 118 10.32 8.83 -4.09
N ARG A 119 10.75 7.56 -4.17
CA ARG A 119 11.75 7.11 -5.16
C ARG A 119 11.27 7.34 -6.60
N MET A 120 10.04 6.96 -6.93
CA MET A 120 9.46 7.17 -8.27
C MET A 120 9.48 8.64 -8.67
N GLN A 121 8.99 9.54 -7.82
CA GLN A 121 8.96 10.96 -8.13
C GLN A 121 10.37 11.56 -8.25
N THR A 122 11.28 11.20 -7.34
CA THR A 122 12.69 11.62 -7.42
C THR A 122 13.32 11.19 -8.74
N CYS A 123 13.13 9.93 -9.13
CA CYS A 123 13.66 9.41 -10.39
C CYS A 123 13.03 10.11 -11.60
N LEU A 124 11.72 10.40 -11.56
CA LEU A 124 11.01 11.03 -12.67
C LEU A 124 11.49 12.46 -12.89
N ASP A 125 11.67 13.22 -11.81
CA ASP A 125 12.21 14.58 -11.87
C ASP A 125 13.62 14.58 -12.47
N GLN A 126 14.50 13.69 -11.99
CA GLN A 126 15.86 13.63 -12.53
C GLN A 126 15.86 13.17 -13.99
N TYR A 127 15.02 12.21 -14.37
CA TYR A 127 14.88 11.77 -15.75
C TYR A 127 14.50 12.93 -16.67
N ASN A 128 13.54 13.77 -16.24
CA ASN A 128 13.08 14.92 -17.00
C ASN A 128 14.14 16.02 -17.05
N ALA A 129 14.81 16.31 -15.93
CA ALA A 129 15.92 17.27 -15.88
C ALA A 129 17.05 16.85 -16.85
N ASN A 130 17.38 15.57 -16.88
CA ASN A 130 18.39 15.00 -17.77
C ASN A 130 18.03 15.12 -19.25
N LYS A 131 16.75 15.26 -19.62
CA LYS A 131 16.37 15.41 -21.04
C LYS A 131 16.95 16.67 -21.65
N ALA A 132 17.12 17.74 -20.86
CA ALA A 132 17.71 18.99 -21.33
C ALA A 132 19.17 18.84 -21.76
N SER A 133 19.91 17.96 -21.09
CA SER A 133 21.35 17.72 -21.30
C SER A 133 21.65 16.36 -21.94
N ASN A 134 20.63 15.62 -22.37
CA ASN A 134 20.74 14.22 -22.82
C ASN A 134 21.48 13.30 -21.82
N ALA A 135 21.41 13.63 -20.52
CA ALA A 135 22.12 12.93 -19.45
C ALA A 135 21.42 11.66 -18.96
N ASN A 136 20.43 11.14 -19.71
CA ASN A 136 19.78 9.86 -19.40
C ASN A 136 20.62 8.65 -19.83
N GLY A 137 21.79 8.86 -20.44
CA GLY A 137 22.68 7.78 -20.87
C GLY A 137 22.03 6.84 -21.89
N GLY A 138 21.14 7.37 -22.74
CA GLY A 138 20.37 6.60 -23.72
C GLY A 138 19.22 5.76 -23.14
N LEU A 139 19.02 5.75 -21.81
CA LEU A 139 17.94 5.00 -21.19
C LEU A 139 16.60 5.69 -21.41
N LYS A 140 15.56 4.95 -21.81
CA LYS A 140 14.18 5.47 -21.70
C LYS A 140 13.68 5.31 -20.27
N TRP A 141 12.60 6.01 -19.93
CA TRP A 141 12.02 5.98 -18.58
C TRP A 141 11.76 4.56 -18.05
N ILE A 142 11.06 3.74 -18.84
CA ILE A 142 10.73 2.34 -18.57
C ILE A 142 10.90 1.54 -19.86
N GLU A 143 11.65 0.45 -19.84
CA GLU A 143 11.84 -0.45 -20.98
C GLU A 143 11.82 -1.92 -20.55
N LYS A 144 11.55 -2.82 -21.50
CA LYS A 144 11.63 -4.25 -21.23
C LYS A 144 13.09 -4.61 -20.94
N GLY A 145 13.34 -5.13 -19.74
CA GLY A 145 14.69 -5.52 -19.30
C GLY A 145 15.53 -4.38 -18.71
N GLY A 146 14.98 -3.18 -18.54
CA GLY A 146 15.76 -2.06 -17.99
C GLY A 146 15.08 -0.71 -18.11
N GLY A 147 15.88 0.34 -18.16
CA GLY A 147 15.41 1.72 -18.25
C GLY A 147 15.76 2.53 -17.01
N TYR A 148 15.67 3.83 -17.16
CA TYR A 148 16.16 4.82 -16.21
C TYR A 148 15.57 4.61 -14.81
N TYR A 149 14.26 4.42 -14.70
CA TYR A 149 13.62 4.22 -13.40
C TYR A 149 14.12 2.95 -12.69
N SER A 150 14.38 1.86 -13.43
CA SER A 150 14.88 0.62 -12.84
C SER A 150 16.25 0.81 -12.21
N VAL A 151 17.16 1.49 -12.91
CA VAL A 151 18.52 1.79 -12.42
C VAL A 151 18.48 2.80 -11.27
N CYS A 152 17.73 3.89 -11.42
CA CYS A 152 17.54 4.91 -10.38
C CYS A 152 16.96 4.31 -9.10
N ASN A 153 15.89 3.53 -9.20
CA ASN A 153 15.25 2.90 -8.05
C ASN A 153 16.18 1.87 -7.38
N LYS A 154 17.03 1.17 -8.14
CA LYS A 154 18.03 0.27 -7.57
C LYS A 154 19.08 1.05 -6.76
N ARG A 155 19.56 2.19 -7.28
CA ARG A 155 20.50 3.07 -6.59
C ARG A 155 19.91 3.62 -5.29
N LEU A 156 18.73 4.23 -5.35
CA LEU A 156 18.05 4.81 -4.17
C LEU A 156 17.57 3.78 -3.13
N LYS A 157 17.62 2.47 -3.42
CA LYS A 157 17.32 1.40 -2.45
C LYS A 157 18.58 0.83 -1.79
N GLY A 158 19.75 1.05 -2.38
CA GLY A 158 21.04 0.57 -1.89
C GLY A 158 21.87 1.64 -1.19
N GLU A 159 21.41 2.89 -1.21
CA GLU A 159 21.85 3.97 -0.31
C GLU A 159 21.04 3.89 1.00
#